data_AF-A0AAJ1V6G0-F1
#
_entry.id   AF-A0AAJ1V6G0-F1
#
_cell.length_a   1.000
_cell.length_b   1.000
_cell.length_c   1.000
_cell.angle_alpha   90.00
_cell.angle_beta   90.00
_cell.angle_gamma   90.00
#
_symmetry.space_group_name_H-M   'P 1'
#
loop_
_entity.id
_entity.type
_entity.pdbx_description
1 polymer ?
#
loop_
_entity_poly.entity_id
_entity_poly.type
_entity_poly.pdbx_seq_one_letter_code
_entity_poly.pdbx_strand_id
1 'polypeptide(L)'
;MTEIEFNLDNIETLEDFYRAYDNKALELKKSEELLEPLLQFKKKSTSDEVIQKLQWEIEACLFEVRGNKLFSFSTSNGKNIGEILEYPDINEYQKTAFDFLINRANNSQSVYLQAKYNLLLWYSILKKNNVYAKKSSENFIKTINECLTRIKEGEYSYEIARLIENLLAIVNESKQNIAETKLLVETLLQNDNLNFWVKHEIIDEMFKYPKIFKSQDFTIANTIFNDQLKISTNELDDFSLINYYLPTAIKVAQKLKNNVKIWFEEIGNANLRLAEREIEDDRNWIKLDYYRAAIEAFRSCGNQIKKEQTEQLYFELKPKIKLDTFCVDFDEETISKLKEYQEEIKKFALALLKHPQEYIYSNLANGKYFPKIEDVRKVSKENRNNFLEFVVTLQFDNNKNISRKSVEDDEKRELLEIYGNRMRETFLPFMHYFFVYGIKSGHITAKSFLKYFARTTWIGKPYVRIDLGGELEEINWINQIAPAINEFFNQILAWGESKYYSPNFILCIDSLTLKIEGLFRNFSERLNVSTSKGKRNGVQEVLAHDIINNEIIREYFNEEDMLLFDYVFSNNGGLNLRNNIAHCFYSENEYHPDKMFLLLAVLLRLGKYNIEKQK
;
A
#
# COMPACT_ATOMS: atom_id res chain seq x y z
N MET A 1 18.28 18.31 29.63
CA MET A 1 18.59 19.64 29.08
C MET A 1 18.82 20.56 30.25
N THR A 2 20.00 21.18 30.31
CA THR A 2 20.29 22.29 31.21
C THR A 2 19.63 23.54 30.62
N GLU A 3 18.75 24.17 31.38
CA GLU A 3 18.08 25.43 31.01
C GLU A 3 19.14 26.51 30.73
N ILE A 4 19.10 27.15 29.56
CA ILE A 4 20.06 28.21 29.24
C ILE A 4 19.61 29.47 29.94
N GLU A 5 20.28 29.84 31.03
CA GLU A 5 19.94 31.04 31.79
C GLU A 5 20.18 32.31 30.93
N PHE A 6 19.09 32.94 30.49
CA PHE A 6 19.10 34.21 29.75
C PHE A 6 18.68 35.34 30.70
N ASN A 7 19.64 35.98 31.37
CA ASN A 7 19.37 37.03 32.34
C ASN A 7 19.04 38.38 31.66
N LEU A 8 17.89 38.97 32.00
CA LEU A 8 17.39 40.26 31.49
C LEU A 8 17.60 41.44 32.45
N ASP A 9 18.14 41.22 33.64
CA ASP A 9 18.22 42.21 34.74
C ASP A 9 19.08 43.41 34.34
N ASN A 10 20.15 43.18 33.58
CA ASN A 10 21.10 44.21 33.14
C ASN A 10 20.83 44.73 31.71
N ILE A 11 19.69 44.38 31.11
CA ILE A 11 19.34 44.78 29.74
C ILE A 11 18.29 45.89 29.78
N GLU A 12 18.70 47.10 29.37
CA GLU A 12 17.87 48.31 29.37
C GLU A 12 17.42 48.76 27.97
N THR A 13 18.22 48.48 26.93
CA THR A 13 17.93 48.89 25.54
C THR A 13 17.67 47.69 24.63
N LEU A 14 16.98 47.93 23.51
CA LEU A 14 16.75 46.90 22.49
C LEU A 14 18.07 46.46 21.83
N GLU A 15 19.02 47.38 21.63
CA GLU A 15 20.35 47.06 21.10
C GLU A 15 21.15 46.17 22.05
N ASP A 16 21.11 46.41 23.36
CA ASP A 16 21.75 45.54 24.36
C ASP A 16 21.10 44.16 24.39
N PHE A 17 19.77 44.12 24.27
CA PHE A 17 19.02 42.87 24.15
C PHE A 17 19.46 42.09 22.91
N TYR A 18 19.48 42.71 21.73
CA TYR A 18 19.91 42.02 20.51
C TYR A 18 21.34 41.54 20.58
N ARG A 19 22.25 42.28 21.22
CA ARG A 19 23.63 41.81 21.43
C ARG A 19 23.68 40.54 22.29
N ALA A 20 22.94 40.51 23.40
CA ALA A 20 22.88 39.34 24.27
C ALA A 20 22.18 38.15 23.58
N TYR A 21 21.07 38.42 22.87
CA TYR A 21 20.29 37.42 22.15
C TYR A 21 21.09 36.79 21.02
N ASP A 22 21.71 37.60 20.18
CA ASP A 22 22.50 37.14 19.03
C ASP A 22 23.68 36.27 19.48
N ASN A 23 24.36 36.64 20.57
CA ASN A 23 25.49 35.88 21.13
C ASN A 23 25.08 34.47 21.61
N LYS A 24 23.84 34.29 22.08
CA LYS A 24 23.32 33.00 22.56
C LYS A 24 22.41 32.28 21.57
N ALA A 25 22.13 32.88 20.41
CA ALA A 25 21.09 32.39 19.50
C ALA A 25 21.29 30.94 19.03
N LEU A 26 22.53 30.50 18.80
CA LEU A 26 22.80 29.12 18.41
C LEU A 26 22.54 28.12 19.56
N GLU A 27 22.87 28.50 20.78
CA GLU A 27 22.63 27.67 21.97
C GLU A 27 21.12 27.60 22.27
N LEU A 28 20.43 28.75 22.20
CA LEU A 28 18.97 28.83 22.32
C LEU A 28 18.27 28.04 21.21
N LYS A 29 18.82 27.97 20.00
CA LYS A 29 18.25 27.13 18.93
C LYS A 29 18.34 25.65 19.28
N LYS A 30 19.44 25.23 19.89
CA LYS A 30 19.68 23.85 20.31
C LYS A 30 18.79 23.43 21.49
N SER A 31 18.54 24.34 22.44
CA SER A 31 17.59 24.08 23.54
C SER A 31 16.12 24.31 23.17
N GLU A 32 15.83 24.74 21.95
CA GLU A 32 14.49 25.14 21.48
C GLU A 32 13.88 26.34 22.22
N GLU A 33 14.73 27.20 22.80
CA GLU A 33 14.35 28.34 23.66
C GLU A 33 14.44 29.71 22.95
N LEU A 34 14.56 29.76 21.61
CA LEU A 34 14.69 31.02 20.85
C LEU A 34 13.57 32.05 21.11
N LEU A 35 12.36 31.60 21.44
CA LEU A 35 11.19 32.45 21.65
C LEU A 35 11.14 33.06 23.06
N GLU A 36 11.65 32.37 24.06
CA GLU A 36 11.43 32.73 25.46
C GLU A 36 12.06 34.09 25.82
N PRO A 37 13.33 34.38 25.49
CA PRO A 37 13.92 35.70 25.73
C PRO A 37 13.18 36.84 25.03
N LEU A 38 12.65 36.59 23.83
CA LEU A 38 11.90 37.58 23.06
C LEU A 38 10.59 37.94 23.75
N LEU A 39 9.86 36.93 24.22
CA LEU A 39 8.60 37.11 24.94
C LEU A 39 8.81 37.83 26.27
N GLN A 40 9.85 37.45 27.02
CA GLN A 40 10.18 38.08 28.30
C GLN A 40 10.57 39.56 28.14
N PHE A 41 11.45 39.87 27.19
CA PHE A 41 11.86 41.27 26.95
C PHE A 41 10.72 42.12 26.38
N LYS A 42 9.85 41.55 25.54
CA LYS A 42 8.64 42.21 25.05
C LYS A 42 7.68 42.57 26.19
N LYS A 43 7.50 41.69 27.18
CA LYS A 43 6.68 41.96 28.37
C LYS A 43 7.26 43.07 29.26
N LYS A 44 8.59 43.20 29.34
CA LYS A 44 9.29 44.25 30.09
C LYS A 44 9.23 45.62 29.40
N SER A 45 9.07 45.65 28.07
CA SER A 45 9.13 46.86 27.26
C SER A 45 7.84 47.68 27.29
N THR A 46 7.94 49.01 27.33
CA THR A 46 6.80 49.94 27.29
C THR A 46 6.71 50.77 26.01
N SER A 47 7.73 50.71 25.14
CA SER A 47 7.76 51.42 23.86
C SER A 47 7.08 50.61 22.76
N ASP A 48 6.04 51.18 22.14
CA ASP A 48 5.30 50.54 21.03
C ASP A 48 6.23 50.16 19.86
N GLU A 49 7.23 50.99 19.56
CA GLU A 49 8.21 50.70 18.50
C GLU A 49 9.05 49.47 18.84
N VAL A 50 9.51 49.36 20.09
CA VAL A 50 10.29 48.21 20.58
C VAL A 50 9.44 46.95 20.58
N ILE A 51 8.21 47.05 21.08
CA ILE A 51 7.24 45.95 21.11
C ILE A 51 6.96 45.43 19.70
N GLN A 52 6.82 46.33 18.71
CA GLN A 52 6.58 45.95 17.31
C GLN A 52 7.80 45.26 16.69
N LYS A 53 9.02 45.75 16.94
CA LYS A 53 10.25 45.11 16.46
C LYS A 53 10.43 43.71 17.05
N LEU A 54 10.15 43.54 18.35
CA LEU A 54 10.16 42.23 19.01
C LEU A 54 9.08 41.31 18.48
N GLN A 55 7.90 41.85 18.12
CA GLN A 55 6.84 41.08 17.48
C GLN A 55 7.30 40.48 16.15
N TRP A 56 7.98 41.26 15.30
CA TRP A 56 8.52 40.73 14.04
C TRP A 56 9.62 39.68 14.24
N GLU A 57 10.43 39.80 15.30
CA GLU A 57 11.42 38.77 15.67
C GLU A 57 10.73 37.47 16.12
N ILE A 58 9.67 37.58 16.92
CA ILE A 58 8.84 36.43 17.34
C ILE A 58 8.20 35.75 16.14
N GLU A 59 7.58 36.52 15.24
CA GLU A 59 6.98 35.99 14.02
C GLU A 59 8.02 35.29 13.14
N ALA A 60 9.20 35.90 12.96
CA ALA A 60 10.31 35.25 12.27
C ALA A 60 10.72 33.93 12.94
N CYS A 61 10.63 33.84 14.27
CA CYS A 61 10.88 32.62 15.02
C CYS A 61 9.82 31.53 14.85
N LEU A 62 8.56 31.90 14.61
CA LEU A 62 7.43 30.98 14.40
C LEU A 62 7.41 30.35 13.00
N PHE A 63 8.21 30.84 12.06
CA PHE A 63 8.44 30.15 10.80
C PHE A 63 9.44 29.01 10.96
N GLU A 64 9.09 27.86 10.39
CA GLU A 64 9.97 26.72 10.21
C GLU A 64 10.15 26.39 8.73
N VAL A 65 11.37 26.06 8.32
CA VAL A 65 11.63 25.56 6.96
C VAL A 65 12.00 24.09 7.06
N ARG A 66 11.31 23.26 6.30
CA ARG A 66 11.64 21.84 6.08
C ARG A 66 11.86 21.63 4.59
N GLY A 67 13.07 21.20 4.23
CA GLY A 67 13.54 21.13 2.85
C GLY A 67 13.28 22.45 2.10
N ASN A 68 12.40 22.41 1.11
CA ASN A 68 12.09 23.55 0.25
C ASN A 68 10.76 24.25 0.56
N LYS A 69 10.14 23.95 1.71
CA LYS A 69 8.85 24.51 2.11
C LYS A 69 8.98 25.32 3.40
N LEU A 70 8.33 26.48 3.40
CA LEU A 70 8.14 27.32 4.57
C LEU A 70 6.82 26.92 5.24
N PHE A 71 6.87 26.68 6.54
CA PHE A 71 5.74 26.35 7.39
C PHE A 71 5.58 27.46 8.42
N SER A 72 4.34 27.89 8.61
CA SER A 72 3.94 28.78 9.68
C SER A 72 3.53 27.96 10.91
N PHE A 73 3.53 28.59 12.08
CA PHE A 73 2.92 27.96 13.24
C PHE A 73 1.42 27.77 13.01
N SER A 74 0.95 26.54 13.16
CA SER A 74 -0.43 26.16 12.84
C SER A 74 -1.14 25.62 14.07
N THR A 75 -2.39 26.03 14.29
CA THR A 75 -3.25 25.50 15.36
C THR A 75 -4.61 25.09 14.80
N SER A 76 -5.21 24.05 15.37
CA SER A 76 -6.64 23.78 15.18
C SER A 76 -7.35 24.06 16.49
N ASN A 77 -8.38 24.90 16.44
CA ASN A 77 -9.16 25.27 17.62
C ASN A 77 -10.37 24.35 17.85
N GLY A 78 -10.55 23.32 17.03
CA GLY A 78 -11.63 22.33 17.13
C GLY A 78 -13.05 22.88 16.89
N LYS A 79 -13.21 24.16 16.50
CA LYS A 79 -14.53 24.77 16.30
C LYS A 79 -15.19 24.31 15.00
N ASN A 80 -14.40 24.07 13.96
CA ASN A 80 -14.87 23.50 12.70
C ASN A 80 -13.95 22.34 12.29
N ILE A 81 -14.55 21.24 11.82
CA ILE A 81 -13.80 20.11 11.27
C ILE A 81 -13.02 20.59 10.04
N GLY A 82 -11.70 20.39 10.05
CA GLY A 82 -10.80 20.74 8.95
C GLY A 82 -10.25 22.17 8.97
N GLU A 83 -10.59 23.00 9.97
CA GLU A 83 -10.03 24.35 10.09
C GLU A 83 -8.65 24.31 10.76
N ILE A 84 -7.64 24.76 10.01
CA ILE A 84 -6.26 24.99 10.47
C ILE A 84 -6.00 26.48 10.34
N LEU A 85 -5.66 27.12 11.45
CA LEU A 85 -5.25 28.52 11.50
C LEU A 85 -3.72 28.58 11.47
N GLU A 86 -3.18 29.21 10.43
CA GLU A 86 -1.75 29.41 10.25
C GLU A 86 -1.39 30.86 10.59
N TYR A 87 -0.34 31.05 11.38
CA TYR A 87 0.20 32.36 11.71
C TYR A 87 1.67 32.22 12.11
N PRO A 88 2.57 33.11 11.66
CA PRO A 88 2.36 34.26 10.76
C PRO A 88 2.31 33.89 9.26
N ASP A 89 1.78 34.76 8.40
CA ASP A 89 1.91 34.66 6.93
C ASP A 89 2.93 35.67 6.41
N ILE A 90 4.02 35.19 5.81
CA ILE A 90 5.11 36.03 5.31
C ILE A 90 4.68 36.91 4.13
N ASN A 91 3.60 36.56 3.44
CA ASN A 91 3.08 37.33 2.31
C ASN A 91 2.23 38.52 2.76
N GLU A 92 1.76 38.52 4.01
CA GLU A 92 1.03 39.63 4.62
C GLU A 92 1.97 40.67 5.27
N TYR A 93 3.28 40.43 5.25
CA TYR A 93 4.26 41.34 5.82
C TYR A 93 4.24 42.72 5.14
N GLN A 94 4.18 43.76 5.97
CA GLN A 94 4.28 45.14 5.50
C GLN A 94 5.71 45.49 5.11
N LYS A 95 5.87 46.58 4.34
CA LYS A 95 7.20 47.07 3.92
C LYS A 95 8.16 47.28 5.10
N THR A 96 7.66 47.84 6.21
CA THR A 96 8.44 48.09 7.43
C THR A 96 8.92 46.79 8.10
N ALA A 97 8.10 45.73 8.07
CA ALA A 97 8.50 44.41 8.56
C ALA A 97 9.60 43.80 7.69
N PHE A 98 9.50 43.93 6.37
CA PHE A 98 10.58 43.51 5.47
C PHE A 98 11.87 44.33 5.65
N ASP A 99 11.75 45.65 5.81
CA ASP A 99 12.90 46.52 6.04
C ASP A 99 13.60 46.15 7.37
N PHE A 100 12.82 45.77 8.40
CA PHE A 100 13.33 45.19 9.64
C PHE A 100 14.07 43.87 9.41
N LEU A 101 13.47 42.91 8.71
CA LEU A 101 14.12 41.62 8.42
C LEU A 101 15.41 41.81 7.60
N ILE A 102 15.42 42.72 6.63
CA ILE A 102 16.62 43.06 5.84
C ILE A 102 17.70 43.67 6.74
N ASN A 103 17.33 44.54 7.70
CA ASN A 103 18.28 45.09 8.65
C ASN A 103 18.89 43.98 9.53
N ARG A 104 18.06 43.12 10.13
CA ARG A 104 18.53 42.00 10.95
C ARG A 104 19.36 41.01 10.16
N ALA A 105 19.00 40.72 8.91
CA ALA A 105 19.75 39.84 8.00
C ALA A 105 21.17 40.34 7.68
N ASN A 106 21.42 41.66 7.74
CA ASN A 106 22.73 42.24 7.46
C ASN A 106 23.53 42.59 8.74
N ASN A 107 22.85 42.89 9.85
CA ASN A 107 23.47 43.50 11.03
C ASN A 107 23.42 42.64 12.30
N SER A 108 22.70 41.51 12.31
CA SER A 108 22.72 40.59 13.46
C SER A 108 24.14 40.08 13.72
N GLN A 109 24.53 39.95 14.99
CA GLN A 109 25.83 39.36 15.36
C GLN A 109 25.82 37.82 15.25
N SER A 110 24.63 37.21 15.19
CA SER A 110 24.48 35.77 15.06
C SER A 110 24.47 35.36 13.60
N VAL A 111 25.45 34.57 13.19
CA VAL A 111 25.50 34.02 11.83
C VAL A 111 24.29 33.11 11.55
N TYR A 112 23.80 32.40 12.58
CA TYR A 112 22.59 31.59 12.48
C TYR A 112 21.34 32.44 12.17
N LEU A 113 21.13 33.53 12.92
CA LEU A 113 19.97 34.40 12.69
C LEU A 113 20.07 35.10 11.34
N GLN A 114 21.28 35.53 10.92
CA GLN A 114 21.48 36.03 9.57
C GLN A 114 21.08 34.98 8.51
N ALA A 115 21.45 33.71 8.68
CA ALA A 115 21.03 32.64 7.78
C ALA A 115 19.49 32.53 7.71
N LYS A 116 18.84 32.52 8.88
CA LYS A 116 17.37 32.42 9.03
C LYS A 116 16.64 33.61 8.38
N TYR A 117 17.04 34.85 8.63
CA TYR A 117 16.39 36.02 8.03
C TYR A 117 16.55 36.08 6.51
N ASN A 118 17.75 35.77 6.00
CA ASN A 118 17.95 35.68 4.56
C ASN A 118 17.12 34.52 3.94
N LEU A 119 16.91 33.42 4.67
CA LEU A 119 16.06 32.31 4.22
C LEU A 119 14.59 32.73 4.10
N LEU A 120 14.06 33.43 5.10
CA LEU A 120 12.69 33.96 5.06
C LEU A 120 12.50 34.94 3.90
N LEU A 121 13.46 35.86 3.69
CA LEU A 121 13.44 36.79 2.56
C LEU A 121 13.50 36.07 1.20
N TRP A 122 14.18 34.93 1.11
CA TRP A 122 14.19 34.08 -0.09
C TRP A 122 12.83 33.43 -0.37
N TYR A 123 12.11 32.96 0.66
CA TYR A 123 10.81 32.32 0.49
C TYR A 123 9.64 33.30 0.35
N SER A 124 9.81 34.56 0.73
CA SER A 124 8.81 35.61 0.49
C SER A 124 8.63 35.89 -1.00
N ILE A 125 7.40 35.78 -1.51
CA ILE A 125 7.08 36.09 -2.91
C ILE A 125 7.43 37.56 -3.24
N LEU A 126 7.25 38.47 -2.29
CA LEU A 126 7.44 39.90 -2.47
C LEU A 126 8.91 40.33 -2.49
N LYS A 127 9.82 39.52 -1.92
CA LYS A 127 11.25 39.87 -1.76
C LYS A 127 12.22 38.84 -2.34
N LYS A 128 11.73 37.72 -2.90
CA LYS A 128 12.55 36.64 -3.44
C LYS A 128 13.62 37.14 -4.40
N ASN A 129 14.88 36.97 -4.01
CA ASN A 129 16.04 37.35 -4.80
C ASN A 129 17.21 36.42 -4.51
N ASN A 130 17.96 36.04 -5.54
CA ASN A 130 19.12 35.15 -5.43
C ASN A 130 20.21 35.68 -4.48
N VAL A 131 20.27 37.00 -4.24
CA VAL A 131 21.18 37.59 -3.24
C VAL A 131 20.88 37.07 -1.84
N TYR A 132 19.61 36.94 -1.47
CA TYR A 132 19.23 36.41 -0.16
C TYR A 132 19.52 34.91 -0.06
N ALA A 133 19.28 34.15 -1.13
CA ALA A 133 19.64 32.74 -1.15
C ALA A 133 21.15 32.54 -0.95
N LYS A 134 21.98 33.27 -1.71
CA LYS A 134 23.44 33.23 -1.61
C LYS A 134 23.92 33.54 -0.18
N LYS A 135 23.43 34.64 0.41
CA LYS A 135 23.79 35.02 1.79
C LYS A 135 23.32 33.99 2.81
N SER A 136 22.12 33.44 2.64
CA SER A 136 21.59 32.40 3.53
C SER A 136 22.44 31.13 3.46
N SER A 137 22.80 30.65 2.26
CA SER A 137 23.68 29.48 2.12
C SER A 137 25.08 29.72 2.69
N GLU A 138 25.69 30.89 2.46
CA GLU A 138 26.98 31.24 3.05
C GLU A 138 26.94 31.24 4.58
N ASN A 139 25.86 31.78 5.17
CA ASN A 139 25.70 31.82 6.62
C ASN A 139 25.37 30.45 7.20
N PHE A 140 24.57 29.62 6.52
CA PHE A 140 24.37 28.22 6.94
C PHE A 140 25.68 27.44 6.96
N ILE A 141 26.52 27.58 5.92
CA ILE A 141 27.84 26.92 5.89
C ILE A 141 28.69 27.34 7.10
N LYS A 142 28.71 28.63 7.44
CA LYS A 142 29.44 29.14 8.61
C LYS A 142 28.87 28.60 9.92
N THR A 143 27.54 28.63 10.10
CA THR A 143 26.89 28.10 11.30
C THR A 143 27.14 26.62 11.48
N ILE A 144 27.08 25.82 10.41
CA ILE A 144 27.38 24.38 10.47
C ILE A 144 28.84 24.14 10.88
N ASN A 145 29.78 24.90 10.33
CA ASN A 145 31.18 24.83 10.75
C ASN A 145 31.37 25.23 12.23
N GLU A 146 30.64 26.23 12.72
CA GLU A 146 30.64 26.60 14.14
C GLU A 146 30.13 25.45 15.01
N CYS A 147 29.00 24.82 14.65
CA CYS A 147 28.53 23.60 15.30
C CYS A 147 29.58 22.49 15.28
N LEU A 148 30.21 22.26 14.12
CA LEU A 148 31.22 21.21 13.94
C LEU A 148 32.47 21.47 14.77
N THR A 149 32.87 22.72 15.00
CA THR A 149 34.00 23.04 15.91
C THR A 149 33.67 22.84 17.38
N ARG A 150 32.39 22.90 17.75
CA ARG A 150 31.89 22.70 19.12
C ARG A 150 31.46 21.26 19.40
N ILE A 151 31.47 20.39 18.39
CA ILE A 151 31.00 19.00 18.53
C ILE A 151 31.90 18.24 19.52
N LYS A 152 31.30 17.74 20.59
CA LYS A 152 31.91 16.79 21.52
C LYS A 152 30.92 15.66 21.72
N GLU A 153 31.35 14.42 21.49
CA GLU A 153 30.48 13.24 21.68
C GLU A 153 29.11 13.37 20.97
N GLY A 154 29.08 13.94 19.77
CA GLY A 154 27.86 14.13 18.98
C GLY A 154 26.96 15.30 19.41
N GLU A 155 27.35 16.10 20.41
CA GLU A 155 26.67 17.34 20.77
C GLU A 155 26.58 18.28 19.55
N TYR A 156 25.38 18.71 19.14
CA TYR A 156 25.05 19.43 17.88
C TYR A 156 24.73 18.57 16.62
N SER A 157 24.74 17.24 16.73
CA SER A 157 24.41 16.34 15.61
C SER A 157 23.05 16.65 14.95
N TYR A 158 22.02 16.85 15.77
CA TYR A 158 20.67 17.15 15.29
C TYR A 158 20.59 18.51 14.60
N GLU A 159 21.20 19.54 15.17
CA GLU A 159 21.25 20.87 14.59
C GLU A 159 21.94 20.84 13.22
N ILE A 160 23.07 20.13 13.10
CA ILE A 160 23.79 19.97 11.84
C ILE A 160 22.89 19.33 10.78
N ALA A 161 22.20 18.23 11.11
CA ALA A 161 21.28 17.57 10.18
C ALA A 161 20.19 18.54 9.66
N ARG A 162 19.53 19.25 10.59
CA ARG A 162 18.49 20.24 10.27
C ARG A 162 19.00 21.39 9.40
N LEU A 163 20.20 21.91 9.69
CA LEU A 163 20.79 23.00 8.93
C LEU A 163 21.23 22.54 7.53
N ILE A 164 21.75 21.31 7.40
CA ILE A 164 22.12 20.73 6.10
C ILE A 164 20.90 20.53 5.21
N GLU A 165 19.80 20.01 5.74
CA GLU A 165 18.54 19.85 4.97
C GLU A 165 18.13 21.17 4.30
N ASN A 166 18.11 22.26 5.08
CA ASN A 166 17.76 23.59 4.59
C ASN A 166 18.81 24.15 3.61
N LEU A 167 20.10 23.93 3.87
CA LEU A 167 21.19 24.35 2.98
C LEU A 167 21.10 23.65 1.61
N LEU A 168 20.88 22.34 1.59
CA LEU A 168 20.82 21.58 0.34
C LEU A 168 19.60 21.97 -0.50
N ALA A 169 18.46 22.19 0.14
CA ALA A 169 17.26 22.68 -0.52
C ALA A 169 17.49 24.06 -1.19
N ILE A 170 18.02 25.04 -0.43
CA ILE A 170 18.22 26.39 -0.97
C ILE A 170 19.29 26.44 -2.07
N VAL A 171 20.37 25.67 -1.93
CA VAL A 171 21.43 25.54 -2.95
C VAL A 171 20.88 24.88 -4.20
N ASN A 172 20.00 23.88 -4.05
CA ASN A 172 19.34 23.25 -5.19
C ASN A 172 18.40 24.21 -5.91
N GLU A 173 17.62 25.03 -5.22
CA GLU A 173 16.73 25.97 -5.90
C GLU A 173 17.48 27.15 -6.54
N SER A 174 18.39 27.77 -5.79
CA SER A 174 19.07 29.01 -6.19
C SER A 174 20.30 28.81 -7.08
N LYS A 175 20.88 27.60 -7.08
CA LYS A 175 22.15 27.25 -7.73
C LYS A 175 23.35 28.05 -7.24
N GLN A 176 23.27 28.63 -6.04
CA GLN A 176 24.37 29.37 -5.40
C GLN A 176 25.20 28.46 -4.50
N ASN A 177 26.49 28.80 -4.28
CA ASN A 177 27.40 28.14 -3.33
C ASN A 177 27.52 26.60 -3.45
N ILE A 178 27.37 26.06 -4.67
CA ILE A 178 27.38 24.62 -4.91
C ILE A 178 28.72 23.98 -4.48
N ALA A 179 29.85 24.62 -4.83
CA ALA A 179 31.17 24.06 -4.56
C ALA A 179 31.49 24.03 -3.06
N GLU A 180 31.22 25.12 -2.36
CA GLU A 180 31.40 25.27 -0.91
C GLU A 180 30.50 24.31 -0.14
N THR A 181 29.27 24.11 -0.61
CA THR A 181 28.32 23.15 -0.02
C THR A 181 28.81 21.72 -0.17
N LYS A 182 29.35 21.35 -1.34
CA LYS A 182 29.93 20.01 -1.54
C LYS A 182 31.12 19.76 -0.61
N LEU A 183 32.01 20.74 -0.48
CA LEU A 183 33.16 20.65 0.41
C LEU A 183 32.73 20.50 1.88
N LEU A 184 31.70 21.24 2.30
CA LEU A 184 31.14 21.10 3.64
C LEU A 184 30.57 19.69 3.87
N VAL A 185 29.76 19.18 2.93
CA VAL A 185 29.19 17.83 3.01
C VAL A 185 30.29 16.78 3.12
N GLU A 186 31.33 16.87 2.30
CA GLU A 186 32.48 15.97 2.38
C GLU A 186 33.17 16.03 3.76
N THR A 187 33.38 17.25 4.28
CA THR A 187 33.98 17.47 5.60
C THR A 187 33.14 16.85 6.73
N LEU A 188 31.81 16.98 6.66
CA LEU A 188 30.90 16.39 7.65
C LEU A 188 30.94 14.85 7.61
N LEU A 189 30.94 14.27 6.42
CA LEU A 189 30.99 12.81 6.25
C LEU A 189 32.31 12.22 6.76
N GLN A 190 33.42 12.97 6.65
CA GLN A 190 34.75 12.59 7.16
C GLN A 190 34.92 12.79 8.68
N ASN A 191 34.01 13.50 9.36
CA ASN A 191 34.21 13.83 10.77
C ASN A 191 33.83 12.68 11.71
N ASP A 192 34.78 12.17 12.49
CA ASP A 192 34.57 11.02 13.40
C ASP A 192 33.69 11.34 14.62
N ASN A 193 33.60 12.61 15.03
CA ASN A 193 32.75 13.02 16.15
C ASN A 193 31.28 13.18 15.77
N LEU A 194 30.95 13.09 14.47
CA LEU A 194 29.58 13.18 13.97
C LEU A 194 28.92 11.79 13.97
N ASN A 195 27.74 11.71 14.58
CA ASN A 195 27.00 10.45 14.69
C ASN A 195 26.66 9.84 13.32
N PHE A 196 26.68 8.50 13.25
CA PHE A 196 26.38 7.77 12.01
C PHE A 196 25.00 8.10 11.42
N TRP A 197 23.96 8.22 12.26
CA TRP A 197 22.60 8.53 11.79
C TRP A 197 22.53 9.89 11.08
N VAL A 198 23.31 10.89 11.51
CA VAL A 198 23.40 12.18 10.80
C VAL A 198 24.12 12.01 9.47
N LYS A 199 25.23 11.26 9.43
CA LYS A 199 25.93 10.97 8.17
C LYS A 199 24.99 10.28 7.18
N HIS A 200 24.19 9.32 7.67
CA HIS A 200 23.16 8.64 6.89
C HIS A 200 22.09 9.63 6.37
N GLU A 201 21.54 10.50 7.21
CA GLU A 201 20.57 11.52 6.80
C GLU A 201 21.14 12.46 5.73
N ILE A 202 22.39 12.93 5.89
CA ILE A 202 23.09 13.76 4.89
C ILE A 202 23.16 13.00 3.55
N ILE A 203 23.52 11.71 3.57
CA ILE A 203 23.62 10.88 2.36
C ILE A 203 22.25 10.67 1.71
N ASP A 204 21.18 10.43 2.48
CA ASP A 204 19.83 10.30 1.93
C ASP A 204 19.33 11.62 1.33
N GLU A 205 19.63 12.75 1.97
CA GLU A 205 19.33 14.09 1.45
C GLU A 205 20.09 14.39 0.15
N MET A 206 21.35 13.94 0.02
CA MET A 206 22.10 14.05 -1.24
C MET A 206 21.38 13.36 -2.42
N PHE A 207 20.70 12.23 -2.19
CA PHE A 207 19.94 11.54 -3.23
C PHE A 207 18.74 12.34 -3.76
N LYS A 208 18.16 13.23 -2.93
CA LYS A 208 17.05 14.11 -3.35
C LYS A 208 17.51 15.16 -4.37
N TYR A 209 18.82 15.44 -4.47
CA TYR A 209 19.37 16.48 -5.34
C TYR A 209 20.40 15.95 -6.37
N PRO A 210 20.01 15.08 -7.33
CA PRO A 210 20.93 14.46 -8.30
C PRO A 210 21.56 15.45 -9.31
N LYS A 211 21.02 16.68 -9.38
CA LYS A 211 21.62 17.77 -10.18
C LYS A 211 22.89 18.30 -9.51
N ILE A 212 22.92 18.35 -8.18
CA ILE A 212 24.09 18.75 -7.38
C ILE A 212 25.05 17.57 -7.26
N PHE A 213 24.59 16.46 -6.68
CA PHE A 213 25.45 15.34 -6.31
C PHE A 213 25.54 14.29 -7.42
N LYS A 214 26.77 13.99 -7.84
CA LYS A 214 27.14 13.01 -8.86
C LYS A 214 27.75 11.78 -8.21
N SER A 215 27.96 10.73 -8.99
CA SER A 215 28.48 9.44 -8.48
C SER A 215 29.73 9.59 -7.61
N GLN A 216 30.69 10.43 -8.02
CA GLN A 216 31.92 10.67 -7.28
C GLN A 216 31.70 11.18 -5.85
N ASP A 217 30.64 11.96 -5.63
CA ASP A 217 30.33 12.58 -4.34
C ASP A 217 29.85 11.53 -3.30
N PHE A 218 29.48 10.32 -3.75
CA PHE A 218 29.04 9.22 -2.88
C PHE A 218 30.17 8.24 -2.50
N THR A 219 31.40 8.46 -2.97
CA THR A 219 32.52 7.52 -2.75
C THR A 219 32.76 7.28 -1.26
N ILE A 220 32.74 8.33 -0.44
CA ILE A 220 32.94 8.23 1.01
C ILE A 220 31.79 7.53 1.72
N ALA A 221 30.56 7.68 1.22
CA ALA A 221 29.38 7.05 1.80
C ALA A 221 29.51 5.52 1.82
N ASN A 222 30.13 4.94 0.79
CA ASN A 222 30.39 3.50 0.74
C ASN A 222 31.31 3.05 1.89
N THR A 223 32.34 3.82 2.22
CA THR A 223 33.23 3.52 3.37
C THR A 223 32.46 3.61 4.69
N ILE A 224 31.68 4.67 4.87
CA ILE A 224 30.87 4.91 6.09
C ILE A 224 29.93 3.73 6.37
N PHE A 225 29.18 3.26 5.37
CA PHE A 225 28.30 2.09 5.57
C PHE A 225 29.07 0.80 5.83
N ASN A 226 30.21 0.58 5.16
CA ASN A 226 31.02 -0.63 5.39
C ASN A 226 31.63 -0.65 6.79
N ASP A 227 32.06 0.50 7.31
CA ASP A 227 32.60 0.60 8.66
C ASP A 227 31.51 0.44 9.71
N GLN A 228 30.31 1.00 9.46
CA GLN A 228 29.17 0.80 10.35
C GLN A 228 28.79 -0.68 10.49
N LEU A 229 28.88 -1.48 9.41
CA LEU A 229 28.62 -2.92 9.47
C LEU A 229 29.63 -3.72 10.31
N LYS A 230 30.83 -3.17 10.57
CA LYS A 230 31.84 -3.85 11.40
C LYS A 230 31.60 -3.65 12.89
N ILE A 231 30.78 -2.67 13.26
CA ILE A 231 30.41 -2.43 14.66
C ILE A 231 29.52 -3.60 15.11
N SER A 232 29.77 -4.09 16.33
CA SER A 232 29.10 -5.28 16.88
C SER A 232 27.59 -5.19 16.75
N THR A 233 26.96 -6.28 16.27
CA THR A 233 25.51 -6.37 16.04
C THR A 233 24.67 -6.21 17.30
N ASN A 234 25.27 -6.28 18.49
CA ASN A 234 24.58 -6.03 19.77
C ASN A 234 24.32 -4.53 20.05
N GLU A 235 24.98 -3.62 19.33
CA GLU A 235 24.82 -2.16 19.49
C GLU A 235 23.97 -1.52 18.37
N LEU A 236 23.71 -2.27 17.30
CA LEU A 236 22.93 -1.80 16.15
C LEU A 236 21.45 -2.16 16.31
N ASP A 237 20.60 -1.14 16.23
CA ASP A 237 19.16 -1.34 16.11
C ASP A 237 18.82 -1.91 14.72
N ASP A 238 18.51 -3.22 14.68
CA ASP A 238 18.14 -3.93 13.46
C ASP A 238 16.91 -3.32 12.77
N PHE A 239 16.00 -2.69 13.52
CA PHE A 239 14.85 -2.00 12.94
C PHE A 239 15.32 -0.83 12.07
N SER A 240 16.16 0.05 12.62
CA SER A 240 16.72 1.18 11.87
C SER A 240 17.62 0.72 10.72
N LEU A 241 18.36 -0.37 10.93
CA LEU A 241 19.25 -0.95 9.93
C LEU A 241 18.49 -1.39 8.67
N ILE A 242 17.39 -2.14 8.82
CA ILE A 242 16.60 -2.66 7.70
C ILE A 242 15.75 -1.58 7.05
N ASN A 243 15.16 -0.67 7.83
CA ASN A 243 14.19 0.30 7.31
C ASN A 243 14.83 1.58 6.76
N TYR A 244 16.00 1.98 7.25
CA TYR A 244 16.63 3.26 6.87
C TYR A 244 18.04 3.08 6.28
N TYR A 245 18.93 2.40 6.99
CA TYR A 245 20.36 2.43 6.67
C TYR A 245 20.74 1.55 5.47
N LEU A 246 20.38 0.26 5.47
CA LEU A 246 20.71 -0.67 4.37
C LEU A 246 20.03 -0.31 3.04
N PRO A 247 18.76 0.16 3.01
CA PRO A 247 18.17 0.69 1.78
C PRO A 247 18.99 1.83 1.17
N THR A 248 19.53 2.71 2.00
CA THR A 248 20.38 3.82 1.56
C THR A 248 21.75 3.32 1.09
N ALA A 249 22.35 2.35 1.78
CA ALA A 249 23.60 1.71 1.37
C ALA A 249 23.45 1.02 -0.01
N ILE A 250 22.32 0.37 -0.28
CA ILE A 250 22.01 -0.22 -1.59
C ILE A 250 21.94 0.87 -2.67
N LYS A 251 21.25 1.99 -2.43
CA LYS A 251 21.22 3.14 -3.36
C LYS A 251 22.64 3.65 -3.64
N VAL A 252 23.49 3.77 -2.62
CA VAL A 252 24.91 4.17 -2.76
C VAL A 252 25.68 3.18 -3.63
N ALA A 253 25.60 1.88 -3.31
CA ALA A 253 26.29 0.85 -4.07
C ALA A 253 25.84 0.81 -5.54
N GLN A 254 24.54 0.94 -5.81
CA GLN A 254 24.01 1.04 -7.18
C GLN A 254 24.52 2.29 -7.90
N LYS A 255 24.55 3.45 -7.22
CA LYS A 255 25.06 4.71 -7.79
C LYS A 255 26.52 4.59 -8.20
N LEU A 256 27.33 3.93 -7.37
CA LEU A 256 28.75 3.67 -7.59
C LEU A 256 29.04 2.45 -8.48
N LYS A 257 28.01 1.69 -8.88
CA LYS A 257 28.14 0.40 -9.58
C LYS A 257 28.95 -0.65 -8.80
N ASN A 258 28.89 -0.59 -7.47
CA ASN A 258 29.48 -1.57 -6.55
C ASN A 258 28.56 -2.79 -6.37
N ASN A 259 29.11 -3.85 -5.77
CA ASN A 259 28.35 -5.05 -5.44
C ASN A 259 27.30 -4.77 -4.36
N VAL A 260 26.03 -5.00 -4.68
CA VAL A 260 24.90 -4.82 -3.75
C VAL A 260 24.64 -6.03 -2.85
N LYS A 261 25.22 -7.19 -3.17
CA LYS A 261 24.89 -8.48 -2.53
C LYS A 261 25.17 -8.49 -1.03
N ILE A 262 26.24 -7.82 -0.58
CA ILE A 262 26.62 -7.73 0.83
C ILE A 262 25.51 -7.09 1.68
N TRP A 263 24.87 -6.04 1.15
CA TRP A 263 23.79 -5.35 1.86
C TRP A 263 22.53 -6.19 1.93
N PHE A 264 22.18 -6.89 0.85
CA PHE A 264 21.06 -7.83 0.86
C PHE A 264 21.30 -9.01 1.79
N GLU A 265 22.53 -9.53 1.87
CA GLU A 265 22.85 -10.56 2.84
C GLU A 265 22.66 -10.05 4.28
N GLU A 266 23.07 -8.82 4.58
CA GLU A 266 22.87 -8.25 5.91
C GLU A 266 21.41 -7.93 6.22
N ILE A 267 20.60 -7.50 5.25
CA ILE A 267 19.14 -7.41 5.41
C ILE A 267 18.59 -8.77 5.84
N GLY A 268 19.04 -9.86 5.20
CA GLY A 268 18.64 -11.22 5.57
C GLY A 268 19.01 -11.58 7.00
N ASN A 269 20.27 -11.33 7.40
CA ASN A 269 20.74 -11.62 8.75
C ASN A 269 20.01 -10.78 9.82
N ALA A 270 19.79 -9.49 9.57
CA ALA A 270 19.10 -8.60 10.49
C ALA A 270 17.64 -9.03 10.70
N ASN A 271 16.95 -9.47 9.64
CA ASN A 271 15.59 -10.01 9.76
C ASN A 271 15.57 -11.30 10.58
N LEU A 272 16.57 -12.17 10.44
CA LEU A 272 16.69 -13.36 11.30
C LEU A 272 16.89 -12.98 12.77
N ARG A 273 17.74 -11.99 13.08
CA ARG A 273 17.92 -11.48 14.45
C ARG A 273 16.64 -10.90 15.04
N LEU A 274 15.87 -10.14 14.24
CA LEU A 274 14.55 -9.66 14.67
C LEU A 274 13.57 -10.82 14.91
N ALA A 275 13.55 -11.83 14.04
CA ALA A 275 12.74 -13.03 14.23
C ALA A 275 13.11 -13.81 15.51
N GLU A 276 14.39 -13.86 15.87
CA GLU A 276 14.86 -14.48 17.13
C GLU A 276 14.39 -13.70 18.37
N ARG A 277 14.32 -12.37 18.30
CA ARG A 277 13.81 -11.51 19.39
C ARG A 277 12.29 -11.63 19.58
N GLU A 278 11.55 -12.02 18.54
CA GLU A 278 10.12 -12.35 18.64
C GLU A 278 9.94 -13.72 19.32
N ILE A 279 9.67 -13.68 20.62
CA ILE A 279 9.48 -14.86 21.48
C ILE A 279 8.02 -15.15 21.84
N GLU A 280 7.12 -14.20 21.61
CA GLU A 280 5.70 -14.32 21.97
C GLU A 280 4.93 -15.11 20.91
N ASP A 281 4.25 -16.18 21.32
CA ASP A 281 3.61 -17.13 20.40
C ASP A 281 2.42 -16.54 19.63
N ASP A 282 1.72 -15.57 20.22
CA ASP A 282 0.62 -14.81 19.60
C ASP A 282 1.12 -13.82 18.54
N ARG A 283 2.40 -13.49 18.55
CA ARG A 283 3.10 -12.66 17.56
C ARG A 283 3.90 -13.45 16.55
N ASN A 284 3.73 -14.77 16.48
CA ASN A 284 4.41 -15.60 15.49
C ASN A 284 4.17 -15.14 14.03
N TRP A 285 3.09 -14.40 13.76
CA TRP A 285 2.84 -13.79 12.44
C TRP A 285 3.87 -12.70 12.07
N ILE A 286 4.38 -11.93 13.05
CA ILE A 286 5.46 -10.95 12.86
C ILE A 286 6.76 -11.69 12.52
N LYS A 287 7.08 -12.72 13.32
CA LYS A 287 8.24 -13.59 13.10
C LYS A 287 8.23 -14.23 11.71
N LEU A 288 7.06 -14.65 11.24
CA LEU A 288 6.89 -15.21 9.91
C LEU A 288 7.14 -14.17 8.80
N ASP A 289 6.74 -12.90 8.97
CA ASP A 289 7.06 -11.83 8.01
C ASP A 289 8.56 -11.53 7.96
N TYR A 290 9.26 -11.56 9.10
CA TYR A 290 10.72 -11.45 9.12
C TYR A 290 11.41 -12.58 8.36
N TYR A 291 10.97 -13.84 8.52
CA TYR A 291 11.47 -14.95 7.71
C TYR A 291 11.19 -14.74 6.22
N ARG A 292 9.99 -14.28 5.84
CA ARG A 292 9.66 -13.96 4.44
C ARG A 292 10.62 -12.90 3.87
N ALA A 293 10.85 -11.82 4.60
CA ALA A 293 11.76 -10.75 4.21
C ALA A 293 13.22 -11.24 4.09
N ALA A 294 13.66 -12.10 5.01
CA ALA A 294 14.99 -12.71 4.96
C ALA A 294 15.16 -13.62 3.73
N ILE A 295 14.16 -14.46 3.40
CA ILE A 295 14.17 -15.32 2.19
C ILE A 295 14.34 -14.47 0.92
N GLU A 296 13.59 -13.36 0.82
CA GLU A 296 13.68 -12.44 -0.30
C GLU A 296 15.05 -11.77 -0.40
N ALA A 297 15.64 -11.39 0.73
CA ALA A 297 16.96 -10.80 0.80
C ALA A 297 18.07 -11.80 0.38
N PHE A 298 18.01 -13.04 0.89
CA PHE A 298 18.95 -14.11 0.51
C PHE A 298 18.83 -14.53 -0.95
N ARG A 299 17.60 -14.53 -1.50
CA ARG A 299 17.37 -14.69 -2.94
C ARG A 299 18.04 -13.57 -3.73
N SER A 300 17.95 -12.33 -3.26
CA SER A 300 18.51 -11.14 -3.93
C SER A 300 20.04 -11.12 -3.92
N CYS A 301 20.69 -11.66 -2.88
CA CYS A 301 22.15 -11.82 -2.88
C CYS A 301 22.63 -13.12 -3.55
N GLY A 302 21.74 -14.09 -3.77
CA GLY A 302 22.05 -15.41 -4.34
C GLY A 302 22.61 -16.40 -3.32
N ASN A 303 22.41 -16.18 -2.03
CA ASN A 303 22.83 -17.12 -0.97
C ASN A 303 21.79 -18.23 -0.80
N GLN A 304 21.92 -19.27 -1.63
CA GLN A 304 20.95 -20.37 -1.68
C GLN A 304 20.88 -21.17 -0.37
N ILE A 305 22.00 -21.35 0.33
CA ILE A 305 22.06 -22.11 1.59
C ILE A 305 21.23 -21.42 2.68
N LYS A 306 21.48 -20.13 2.93
CA LYS A 306 20.71 -19.38 3.94
C LYS A 306 19.25 -19.23 3.54
N LYS A 307 18.96 -19.08 2.25
CA LYS A 307 17.59 -19.07 1.71
C LYS A 307 16.86 -20.35 2.09
N GLU A 308 17.42 -21.52 1.76
CA GLU A 308 16.80 -22.82 2.04
C GLU A 308 16.63 -23.08 3.54
N GLN A 309 17.64 -22.72 4.36
CA GLN A 309 17.54 -22.78 5.82
C GLN A 309 16.39 -21.91 6.35
N THR A 310 16.24 -20.71 5.82
CA THR A 310 15.17 -19.78 6.25
C THR A 310 13.80 -20.24 5.74
N GLU A 311 13.72 -20.83 4.54
CA GLU A 311 12.50 -21.46 4.02
C GLU A 311 12.01 -22.61 4.91
N GLN A 312 12.94 -23.39 5.46
CA GLN A 312 12.63 -24.43 6.44
C GLN A 312 12.07 -23.83 7.75
N LEU A 313 12.71 -22.79 8.29
CA LEU A 313 12.22 -22.08 9.48
C LEU A 313 10.82 -21.47 9.27
N TYR A 314 10.60 -20.89 8.09
CA TYR A 314 9.29 -20.37 7.67
C TYR A 314 8.25 -21.50 7.64
N PHE A 315 8.56 -22.63 7.01
CA PHE A 315 7.68 -23.79 6.94
C PHE A 315 7.31 -24.35 8.31
N GLU A 316 8.27 -24.47 9.23
CA GLU A 316 8.05 -24.99 10.58
C GLU A 316 7.22 -24.07 11.48
N LEU A 317 7.34 -22.75 11.29
CA LEU A 317 6.58 -21.76 12.05
C LEU A 317 5.14 -21.63 11.55
N LYS A 318 4.94 -21.78 10.24
CA LYS A 318 3.68 -21.53 9.54
C LYS A 318 2.43 -22.23 10.14
N PRO A 319 2.46 -23.51 10.57
CA PRO A 319 1.33 -24.13 11.25
C PRO A 319 0.95 -23.45 12.57
N LYS A 320 1.92 -22.83 13.27
CA LYS A 320 1.78 -22.23 14.60
C LYS A 320 1.15 -20.83 14.58
N ILE A 321 1.01 -20.21 13.42
CA ILE A 321 0.38 -18.90 13.29
C ILE A 321 -1.08 -18.96 13.73
N LYS A 322 -1.44 -18.02 14.59
CA LYS A 322 -2.80 -17.77 15.06
C LYS A 322 -3.08 -16.27 14.91
N LEU A 323 -4.32 -15.95 14.56
CA LEU A 323 -4.83 -14.59 14.53
C LEU A 323 -6.03 -14.55 15.47
N ASP A 324 -6.14 -13.51 16.27
CA ASP A 324 -7.31 -13.31 17.11
C ASP A 324 -8.54 -13.03 16.24
N THR A 325 -9.68 -13.56 16.66
CA THR A 325 -10.96 -13.33 15.99
C THR A 325 -11.74 -12.29 16.77
N PHE A 326 -12.09 -11.20 16.11
CA PHE A 326 -13.00 -10.18 16.63
C PHE A 326 -14.29 -10.21 15.80
N CYS A 327 -15.43 -10.30 16.49
CA CYS A 327 -16.75 -10.27 15.87
C CYS A 327 -17.54 -9.10 16.45
N VAL A 328 -18.13 -8.30 15.57
CA VAL A 328 -19.08 -7.26 15.96
C VAL A 328 -20.45 -7.74 15.50
N ASP A 329 -21.33 -7.96 16.46
CA ASP A 329 -22.71 -8.32 16.15
C ASP A 329 -23.46 -7.10 15.58
N PHE A 330 -24.38 -7.36 14.65
CA PHE A 330 -25.27 -6.32 14.15
C PHE A 330 -26.26 -5.90 15.26
N ASP A 331 -26.64 -4.61 15.26
CA ASP A 331 -27.72 -4.13 16.13
C ASP A 331 -29.09 -4.72 15.75
N GLU A 332 -30.06 -4.64 16.66
CA GLU A 332 -31.39 -5.22 16.49
C GLU A 332 -32.13 -4.63 15.27
N GLU A 333 -31.94 -3.34 14.99
CA GLU A 333 -32.56 -2.66 13.84
C GLU A 333 -32.03 -3.22 12.51
N THR A 334 -30.71 -3.37 12.41
CA THR A 334 -30.03 -3.95 11.25
C THR A 334 -30.44 -5.40 11.05
N ILE A 335 -30.51 -6.19 12.12
CA ILE A 335 -31.01 -7.57 12.06
C ILE A 335 -32.46 -7.61 11.53
N SER A 336 -33.34 -6.71 11.98
CA SER A 336 -34.72 -6.65 11.51
C SER A 336 -34.79 -6.35 10.01
N LYS A 337 -34.06 -5.33 9.54
CA LYS A 337 -33.99 -4.96 8.12
C LYS A 337 -33.45 -6.09 7.25
N LEU A 338 -32.40 -6.78 7.71
CA LEU A 338 -31.85 -7.93 6.99
C LEU A 338 -32.87 -9.08 6.88
N LYS A 339 -33.64 -9.35 7.94
CA LYS A 339 -34.71 -10.36 7.90
C LYS A 339 -35.83 -10.00 6.93
N GLU A 340 -36.28 -8.75 6.94
CA GLU A 340 -37.29 -8.26 5.99
C GLU A 340 -36.81 -8.42 4.55
N TYR A 341 -35.58 -8.00 4.27
CA TYR A 341 -34.96 -8.12 2.96
C TYR A 341 -34.80 -9.59 2.51
N GLN A 342 -34.42 -10.50 3.41
CA GLN A 342 -34.36 -11.94 3.12
C GLN A 342 -35.73 -12.53 2.76
N GLU A 343 -36.80 -12.09 3.43
CA GLU A 343 -38.16 -12.52 3.10
C GLU A 343 -38.64 -11.96 1.75
N GLU A 344 -38.23 -10.74 1.37
CA GLU A 344 -38.47 -10.21 0.03
C GLU A 344 -37.79 -11.04 -1.06
N ILE A 345 -36.49 -11.34 -0.88
CA ILE A 345 -35.73 -12.20 -1.79
C ILE A 345 -36.42 -13.56 -1.96
N LYS A 346 -36.85 -14.17 -0.85
CA LYS A 346 -37.56 -15.45 -0.85
C LYS A 346 -38.86 -15.38 -1.62
N LYS A 347 -39.72 -14.39 -1.34
CA LYS A 347 -40.99 -14.19 -2.06
C LYS A 347 -40.76 -14.04 -3.56
N PHE A 348 -39.74 -13.26 -3.92
CA PHE A 348 -39.36 -13.05 -5.31
C PHE A 348 -38.89 -14.35 -6.00
N ALA A 349 -37.98 -15.09 -5.37
CA ALA A 349 -37.49 -16.37 -5.89
C ALA A 349 -38.62 -17.38 -6.11
N LEU A 350 -39.55 -17.50 -5.15
CA LEU A 350 -40.71 -18.38 -5.26
C LEU A 350 -41.72 -17.93 -6.31
N ALA A 351 -41.88 -16.62 -6.52
CA ALA A 351 -42.72 -16.10 -7.60
C ALA A 351 -42.13 -16.45 -8.97
N LEU A 352 -40.80 -16.39 -9.13
CA LEU A 352 -40.12 -16.74 -10.38
C LEU A 352 -40.37 -18.21 -10.79
N LEU A 353 -40.44 -19.13 -9.82
CA LEU A 353 -40.72 -20.56 -10.05
C LEU A 353 -42.10 -20.85 -10.69
N LYS A 354 -43.02 -19.87 -10.71
CA LYS A 354 -44.32 -19.99 -11.36
C LYS A 354 -44.27 -19.82 -12.88
N HIS A 355 -43.15 -19.34 -13.42
CA HIS A 355 -42.97 -19.16 -14.86
C HIS A 355 -42.43 -20.43 -15.55
N PRO A 356 -42.52 -20.53 -16.89
CA PRO A 356 -41.90 -21.63 -17.63
C PRO A 356 -40.38 -21.69 -17.42
N GLN A 357 -39.83 -22.91 -17.33
CA GLN A 357 -38.40 -23.16 -17.07
C GLN A 357 -37.47 -22.43 -18.04
N GLU A 358 -37.78 -22.41 -19.34
CA GLU A 358 -36.96 -21.72 -20.35
C GLU A 358 -36.90 -20.20 -20.11
N TYR A 359 -38.03 -19.58 -19.73
CA TYR A 359 -38.08 -18.16 -19.36
C TYR A 359 -37.20 -17.88 -18.14
N ILE A 360 -37.28 -18.75 -17.14
CA ILE A 360 -36.52 -18.63 -15.90
C ILE A 360 -35.01 -18.68 -16.18
N TYR A 361 -34.54 -19.72 -16.87
CA TYR A 361 -33.12 -19.91 -17.16
C TYR A 361 -32.56 -18.79 -18.06
N SER A 362 -33.35 -18.31 -19.01
CA SER A 362 -32.97 -17.17 -19.87
C SER A 362 -32.81 -15.88 -19.07
N ASN A 363 -33.69 -15.60 -18.10
CA ASN A 363 -33.57 -14.41 -17.24
C ASN A 363 -32.33 -14.48 -16.32
N LEU A 364 -32.01 -15.66 -15.79
CA LEU A 364 -30.80 -15.88 -15.01
C LEU A 364 -29.54 -15.69 -15.85
N ALA A 365 -29.52 -16.29 -17.05
CA ALA A 365 -28.44 -16.12 -18.01
C ALA A 365 -28.25 -14.64 -18.40
N ASN A 366 -29.33 -13.89 -18.58
CA ASN A 366 -29.25 -12.46 -18.90
C ASN A 366 -28.88 -11.55 -17.72
N GLY A 367 -28.72 -12.10 -16.51
CA GLY A 367 -28.10 -11.38 -15.38
C GLY A 367 -29.04 -10.47 -14.61
N LYS A 368 -30.35 -10.63 -14.81
CA LYS A 368 -31.38 -9.75 -14.23
C LYS A 368 -31.31 -9.63 -12.70
N TYR A 369 -30.71 -10.61 -12.04
CA TYR A 369 -30.66 -10.74 -10.58
C TYR A 369 -29.25 -10.62 -10.00
N PHE A 370 -28.25 -10.26 -10.82
CA PHE A 370 -26.88 -10.04 -10.36
C PHE A 370 -26.71 -8.62 -9.86
N PRO A 371 -25.75 -8.37 -8.94
CA PRO A 371 -25.38 -7.01 -8.56
C PRO A 371 -24.93 -6.22 -9.78
N LYS A 372 -25.49 -5.04 -9.99
CA LYS A 372 -25.10 -4.15 -11.09
C LYS A 372 -23.74 -3.52 -10.81
N ILE A 373 -22.89 -3.44 -11.82
CA ILE A 373 -21.54 -2.90 -11.65
C ILE A 373 -21.54 -1.41 -11.26
N GLU A 374 -22.52 -0.63 -11.73
CA GLU A 374 -22.66 0.79 -11.38
C GLU A 374 -22.85 0.97 -9.87
N ASP A 375 -23.68 0.14 -9.25
CA ASP A 375 -23.95 0.18 -7.81
C ASP A 375 -22.70 -0.22 -7.01
N VAL A 376 -21.97 -1.24 -7.47
CA VAL A 376 -20.72 -1.71 -6.84
C VAL A 376 -19.65 -0.60 -6.90
N ARG A 377 -19.48 0.03 -8.06
CA ARG A 377 -18.53 1.13 -8.28
C ARG A 377 -18.86 2.36 -7.44
N LYS A 378 -20.14 2.69 -7.32
CA LYS A 378 -20.59 3.83 -6.50
C LYS A 378 -20.18 3.62 -5.04
N VAL A 379 -20.50 2.46 -4.48
CA VAL A 379 -20.16 2.11 -3.10
C VAL A 379 -18.65 2.05 -2.88
N SER A 380 -17.89 1.51 -3.84
CA SER A 380 -16.42 1.48 -3.78
C SER A 380 -15.79 2.87 -3.69
N LYS A 381 -16.34 3.86 -4.41
CA LYS A 381 -15.82 5.23 -4.36
C LYS A 381 -16.21 5.96 -3.07
N GLU A 382 -17.42 5.72 -2.55
CA GLU A 382 -17.95 6.40 -1.37
C GLU A 382 -17.31 5.91 -0.05
N ASN A 383 -16.82 4.66 -0.01
CA ASN A 383 -16.31 4.02 1.21
C ASN A 383 -14.77 3.94 1.33
N ARG A 384 -14.02 4.66 0.49
CA ARG A 384 -12.55 4.65 0.61
C ARG A 384 -12.10 5.24 1.94
N ASN A 385 -11.52 4.40 2.78
CA ASN A 385 -10.97 4.82 4.06
C ASN A 385 -9.46 5.11 3.93
N ASN A 386 -9.14 6.37 3.64
CA ASN A 386 -7.77 6.86 3.46
C ASN A 386 -6.86 6.60 4.69
N PHE A 387 -7.43 6.40 5.89
CA PHE A 387 -6.64 6.10 7.08
C PHE A 387 -5.92 4.75 6.99
N LEU A 388 -6.56 3.73 6.41
CA LEU A 388 -5.97 2.39 6.28
C LEU A 388 -4.89 2.32 5.19
N GLU A 389 -4.76 3.34 4.35
CA GLU A 389 -3.65 3.45 3.37
C GLU A 389 -2.30 3.69 4.06
N PHE A 390 -2.28 4.21 5.28
CA PHE A 390 -1.06 4.44 6.06
C PHE A 390 -0.58 3.20 6.84
N VAL A 391 -1.34 2.10 6.84
CA VAL A 391 -1.02 0.88 7.60
C VAL A 391 -0.56 -0.23 6.66
N VAL A 392 0.57 -0.87 6.98
CA VAL A 392 1.03 -2.06 6.26
C VAL A 392 0.08 -3.22 6.55
N THR A 393 -0.70 -3.62 5.55
CA THR A 393 -1.62 -4.75 5.66
C THR A 393 -0.91 -6.03 5.22
N LEU A 394 -0.67 -6.95 6.16
CA LEU A 394 -0.30 -8.33 5.84
C LEU A 394 -1.56 -9.15 5.63
N GLN A 395 -1.56 -9.99 4.60
CA GLN A 395 -2.68 -10.86 4.29
C GLN A 395 -2.24 -12.31 4.33
N PHE A 396 -3.12 -13.15 4.86
CA PHE A 396 -2.92 -14.58 4.96
C PHE A 396 -3.95 -15.27 4.06
N ASP A 397 -3.48 -16.17 3.19
CA ASP A 397 -4.39 -17.09 2.49
C ASP A 397 -4.83 -18.25 3.41
N ASN A 398 -5.71 -19.12 2.93
CA ASN A 398 -6.16 -20.32 3.68
C ASN A 398 -4.99 -21.22 4.11
N ASN A 399 -3.89 -21.19 3.36
CA ASN A 399 -2.69 -21.92 3.66
C ASN A 399 -1.76 -21.13 4.58
N LYS A 400 -2.12 -19.97 5.12
CA LYS A 400 -1.29 -19.08 5.95
C LYS A 400 -0.05 -18.52 5.22
N ASN A 401 -0.07 -18.45 3.90
CA ASN A 401 0.98 -17.73 3.16
C ASN A 401 0.77 -16.22 3.30
N ILE A 402 1.86 -15.50 3.56
CA ILE A 402 1.85 -14.04 3.66
C ILE A 402 1.97 -13.42 2.26
N SER A 403 1.06 -12.50 1.94
CA SER A 403 1.22 -11.53 0.84
C SER A 403 1.17 -10.09 1.38
N ARG A 404 1.84 -9.19 0.67
CA ARG A 404 1.78 -7.74 0.93
C ARG A 404 0.88 -7.07 -0.12
N LYS A 405 0.15 -6.06 0.33
CA LYS A 405 -0.71 -5.19 -0.48
C LYS A 405 0.13 -4.44 -1.52
N SER A 406 -0.27 -4.46 -2.79
CA SER A 406 0.33 -3.64 -3.86
C SER A 406 -0.67 -2.55 -4.25
N VAL A 407 -0.20 -1.32 -4.46
CA VAL A 407 -1.07 -0.14 -4.67
C VAL A 407 -1.93 -0.28 -5.95
N GLU A 408 -1.43 -0.95 -7.00
CA GLU A 408 -2.18 -1.18 -8.23
C GLU A 408 -3.21 -2.33 -8.11
N ASP A 409 -3.00 -3.30 -7.22
CA ASP A 409 -3.96 -4.39 -6.97
C ASP A 409 -5.17 -3.95 -6.13
N ASP A 410 -5.10 -2.79 -5.47
CA ASP A 410 -6.07 -2.38 -4.45
C ASP A 410 -7.45 -2.03 -5.00
N GLU A 411 -7.53 -1.28 -6.11
CA GLU A 411 -8.82 -0.85 -6.64
C GLU A 411 -9.64 -2.03 -7.17
N LYS A 412 -9.00 -2.92 -7.94
CA LYS A 412 -9.64 -4.12 -8.49
C LYS A 412 -10.09 -5.05 -7.37
N ARG A 413 -9.26 -5.23 -6.35
CA ARG A 413 -9.56 -6.06 -5.20
C ARG A 413 -10.74 -5.51 -4.39
N GLU A 414 -10.71 -4.21 -4.04
CA GLU A 414 -11.79 -3.55 -3.31
C GLU A 414 -13.13 -3.70 -4.05
N LEU A 415 -13.11 -3.51 -5.37
CA LEU A 415 -14.28 -3.74 -6.21
C LEU A 415 -14.80 -5.19 -6.11
N LEU A 416 -13.91 -6.18 -6.15
CA LEU A 416 -14.27 -7.60 -6.03
C LEU A 416 -14.75 -7.98 -4.63
N GLU A 417 -14.19 -7.39 -3.57
CA GLU A 417 -14.63 -7.59 -2.19
C GLU A 417 -16.05 -7.05 -1.99
N ILE A 418 -16.33 -5.82 -2.47
CA ILE A 418 -17.67 -5.22 -2.41
C ILE A 418 -18.65 -6.04 -3.25
N TYR A 419 -18.26 -6.44 -4.47
CA TYR A 419 -19.08 -7.32 -5.29
C TYR A 419 -19.37 -8.65 -4.58
N GLY A 420 -18.37 -9.26 -3.94
CA GLY A 420 -18.51 -10.48 -3.16
C GLY A 420 -19.46 -10.34 -1.97
N ASN A 421 -19.44 -9.19 -1.29
CA ASN A 421 -20.40 -8.88 -0.22
C ASN A 421 -21.82 -8.82 -0.78
N ARG A 422 -22.04 -8.10 -1.89
CA ARG A 422 -23.34 -8.05 -2.56
C ARG A 422 -23.82 -9.43 -3.01
N MET A 423 -22.92 -10.27 -3.54
CA MET A 423 -23.24 -11.65 -3.91
C MET A 423 -23.71 -12.47 -2.70
N ARG A 424 -23.05 -12.35 -1.55
CA ARG A 424 -23.42 -13.05 -0.31
C ARG A 424 -24.72 -12.54 0.31
N GLU A 425 -24.95 -11.24 0.28
CA GLU A 425 -26.14 -10.62 0.89
C GLU A 425 -27.41 -10.84 0.05
N THR A 426 -27.27 -10.95 -1.27
CA THR A 426 -28.41 -10.87 -2.20
C THR A 426 -28.53 -12.10 -3.11
N PHE A 427 -27.54 -12.32 -3.97
CA PHE A 427 -27.60 -13.30 -5.06
C PHE A 427 -27.57 -14.74 -4.54
N LEU A 428 -26.69 -15.07 -3.61
CA LEU A 428 -26.58 -16.41 -3.06
C LEU A 428 -27.84 -16.84 -2.28
N PRO A 429 -28.42 -16.00 -1.39
CA PRO A 429 -29.72 -16.29 -0.79
C PRO A 429 -30.83 -16.47 -1.83
N PHE A 430 -30.88 -15.61 -2.86
CA PHE A 430 -31.83 -15.77 -3.96
C PHE A 430 -31.67 -17.14 -4.66
N MET A 431 -30.43 -17.52 -5.00
CA MET A 431 -30.12 -18.80 -5.63
C MET A 431 -30.44 -19.99 -4.73
N HIS A 432 -30.22 -19.85 -3.42
CA HIS A 432 -30.61 -20.85 -2.43
C HIS A 432 -32.12 -21.08 -2.47
N TYR A 433 -32.93 -20.04 -2.31
CA TYR A 433 -34.39 -20.19 -2.36
C TYR A 433 -34.84 -20.74 -3.72
N PHE A 434 -34.27 -20.22 -4.81
CA PHE A 434 -34.65 -20.62 -6.15
C PHE A 434 -34.31 -22.10 -6.46
N PHE A 435 -33.05 -22.51 -6.29
CA PHE A 435 -32.63 -23.88 -6.61
C PHE A 435 -33.09 -24.88 -5.57
N VAL A 436 -32.92 -24.62 -4.27
CA VAL A 436 -33.26 -25.61 -3.23
C VAL A 436 -34.76 -25.88 -3.24
N TYR A 437 -35.61 -24.84 -3.20
CA TYR A 437 -37.06 -25.04 -3.24
C TYR A 437 -37.54 -25.48 -4.62
N GLY A 438 -36.96 -24.94 -5.69
CA GLY A 438 -37.32 -25.32 -7.06
C GLY A 438 -37.04 -26.79 -7.36
N ILE A 439 -35.91 -27.32 -6.88
CA ILE A 439 -35.54 -28.74 -7.02
C ILE A 439 -36.45 -29.61 -6.17
N LYS A 440 -36.60 -29.30 -4.88
CA LYS A 440 -37.43 -30.09 -3.96
C LYS A 440 -38.91 -30.14 -4.38
N SER A 441 -39.43 -29.05 -4.92
CA SER A 441 -40.80 -28.99 -5.42
C SER A 441 -40.98 -29.61 -6.82
N GLY A 442 -39.90 -30.04 -7.48
CA GLY A 442 -39.91 -30.60 -8.83
C GLY A 442 -40.09 -29.58 -9.97
N HIS A 443 -40.22 -28.28 -9.66
CA HIS A 443 -40.31 -27.21 -10.67
C HIS A 443 -39.01 -27.05 -11.46
N ILE A 444 -37.88 -27.42 -10.88
CA ILE A 444 -36.56 -27.46 -11.53
C ILE A 444 -36.05 -28.89 -11.44
N THR A 445 -35.67 -29.47 -12.58
CA THR A 445 -35.08 -30.82 -12.63
C THR A 445 -33.73 -30.75 -13.36
N ALA A 446 -32.84 -31.70 -13.07
CA ALA A 446 -31.56 -31.76 -13.78
C ALA A 446 -31.79 -31.93 -15.29
N LYS A 447 -32.82 -32.72 -15.67
CA LYS A 447 -33.25 -32.90 -17.05
C LYS A 447 -33.66 -31.59 -17.72
N SER A 448 -34.52 -30.78 -17.08
CA SER A 448 -34.95 -29.50 -17.65
C SER A 448 -33.78 -28.51 -17.79
N PHE A 449 -32.90 -28.48 -16.80
CA PHE A 449 -31.73 -27.61 -16.80
C PHE A 449 -30.75 -27.99 -17.91
N LEU A 450 -30.37 -29.27 -18.02
CA LEU A 450 -29.48 -29.76 -19.09
C LEU A 450 -30.09 -29.58 -20.49
N LYS A 451 -31.41 -29.77 -20.62
CA LYS A 451 -32.13 -29.56 -21.88
C LYS A 451 -32.04 -28.11 -22.35
N TYR A 452 -32.06 -27.14 -21.44
CA TYR A 452 -31.87 -25.73 -21.77
C TYR A 452 -30.49 -25.48 -22.39
N PHE A 453 -29.41 -25.99 -21.80
CA PHE A 453 -28.08 -25.87 -22.39
C PHE A 453 -27.97 -26.59 -23.73
N ALA A 454 -28.52 -27.80 -23.83
CA ALA A 454 -28.47 -28.58 -25.05
C ALA A 454 -29.17 -27.89 -26.25
N ARG A 455 -30.24 -27.11 -25.99
CA ARG A 455 -31.08 -26.53 -27.04
C ARG A 455 -30.83 -25.05 -27.30
N THR A 456 -30.45 -24.29 -26.28
CA THR A 456 -30.53 -22.82 -26.31
C THR A 456 -29.16 -22.16 -26.22
N THR A 457 -28.10 -22.88 -25.84
CA THR A 457 -26.76 -22.31 -25.65
C THR A 457 -25.74 -22.88 -26.63
N TRP A 458 -24.61 -22.19 -26.77
CA TRP A 458 -23.50 -22.69 -27.59
C TRP A 458 -22.86 -23.96 -26.98
N ILE A 459 -23.00 -24.18 -25.68
CA ILE A 459 -22.45 -25.34 -24.95
C ILE A 459 -23.07 -26.65 -25.47
N GLY A 460 -24.34 -26.61 -25.91
CA GLY A 460 -25.02 -27.73 -26.55
C GLY A 460 -24.55 -28.03 -27.98
N LYS A 461 -23.81 -27.12 -28.62
CA LYS A 461 -23.33 -27.31 -29.99
C LYS A 461 -22.10 -28.23 -29.97
N PRO A 462 -22.03 -29.26 -30.82
CA PRO A 462 -20.88 -30.14 -30.85
C PRO A 462 -19.61 -29.38 -31.22
N TYR A 463 -18.49 -29.86 -30.68
CA TYR A 463 -17.16 -29.38 -31.00
C TYR A 463 -16.40 -30.51 -31.67
N VAL A 464 -15.86 -30.27 -32.86
CA VAL A 464 -15.11 -31.29 -33.60
C VAL A 464 -13.65 -30.91 -33.58
N ARG A 465 -12.79 -31.83 -33.15
CA ARG A 465 -11.34 -31.72 -33.26
C ARG A 465 -10.77 -32.91 -34.00
N ILE A 466 -9.59 -32.75 -34.57
CA ILE A 466 -8.84 -33.84 -35.18
C ILE A 466 -7.88 -34.36 -34.11
N ASP A 467 -7.92 -35.67 -33.83
CA ASP A 467 -7.01 -36.29 -32.89
C ASP A 467 -5.60 -36.48 -33.49
N LEU A 468 -4.68 -37.04 -32.71
CA LEU A 468 -3.30 -37.29 -33.19
C LEU A 468 -3.23 -38.33 -34.31
N GLY A 469 -4.26 -39.16 -34.48
CA GLY A 469 -4.39 -40.15 -35.55
C GLY A 469 -5.00 -39.58 -36.84
N GLY A 470 -5.50 -38.34 -36.81
CA GLY A 470 -6.20 -37.73 -37.94
C GLY A 470 -7.71 -37.97 -37.95
N GLU A 471 -8.26 -38.63 -36.93
CA GLU A 471 -9.68 -38.94 -36.83
C GLU A 471 -10.47 -37.77 -36.23
N LEU A 472 -11.71 -37.59 -36.70
CA LEU A 472 -12.61 -36.56 -36.17
C LEU A 472 -13.21 -37.03 -34.84
N GLU A 473 -12.90 -36.31 -33.77
CA GLU A 473 -13.48 -36.50 -32.45
C GLU A 473 -14.55 -35.42 -32.19
N GLU A 474 -15.81 -35.85 -32.07
CA GLU A 474 -16.92 -34.99 -31.69
C GLU A 474 -17.09 -34.98 -30.16
N ILE A 475 -16.87 -33.81 -29.55
CA ILE A 475 -17.04 -33.57 -28.12
C ILE A 475 -18.38 -32.89 -27.87
N ASN A 476 -19.18 -33.52 -27.01
CA ASN A 476 -20.41 -32.93 -26.48
C ASN A 476 -20.22 -32.52 -25.02
N TRP A 477 -20.17 -31.21 -24.77
CA TRP A 477 -19.97 -30.66 -23.42
C TRP A 477 -21.13 -30.96 -22.47
N ILE A 478 -22.35 -31.19 -22.97
CA ILE A 478 -23.50 -31.58 -22.13
C ILE A 478 -23.20 -32.88 -21.39
N ASN A 479 -22.57 -33.85 -22.06
CA ASN A 479 -22.19 -35.12 -21.44
C ASN A 479 -21.10 -34.94 -20.37
N GLN A 480 -20.26 -33.92 -20.50
CA GLN A 480 -19.17 -33.64 -19.55
C GLN A 480 -19.67 -32.94 -18.29
N ILE A 481 -20.66 -32.04 -18.40
CA ILE A 481 -21.22 -31.30 -17.26
C ILE A 481 -22.38 -32.01 -16.56
N ALA A 482 -23.08 -32.91 -17.26
CA ALA A 482 -24.25 -33.61 -16.73
C ALA A 482 -23.98 -34.39 -15.42
N PRO A 483 -22.85 -35.09 -15.24
CA PRO A 483 -22.57 -35.79 -13.97
C PRO A 483 -22.58 -34.86 -12.77
N ALA A 484 -21.91 -33.70 -12.84
CA ALA A 484 -21.85 -32.74 -11.76
C ALA A 484 -23.22 -32.11 -11.45
N ILE A 485 -24.00 -31.81 -12.49
CA ILE A 485 -25.35 -31.25 -12.35
C ILE A 485 -26.30 -32.27 -11.74
N ASN A 486 -26.30 -33.51 -12.23
CA ASN A 486 -27.14 -34.58 -11.68
C ASN A 486 -26.81 -34.86 -10.22
N GLU A 487 -25.53 -34.94 -9.89
CA GLU A 487 -25.06 -35.14 -8.51
C GLU A 487 -25.57 -34.03 -7.60
N PHE A 488 -25.38 -32.76 -7.99
CA PHE A 488 -25.88 -31.63 -7.20
C PHE A 488 -27.39 -31.71 -6.96
N PHE A 489 -28.18 -31.99 -8.00
CA PHE A 489 -29.63 -32.10 -7.87
C PHE A 489 -30.03 -33.26 -6.94
N ASN A 490 -29.35 -34.41 -7.01
CA ASN A 490 -29.58 -35.54 -6.12
C ASN A 490 -29.26 -35.18 -4.66
N GLN A 491 -28.13 -34.48 -4.41
CA GLN A 491 -27.74 -34.03 -3.08
C GLN A 491 -28.78 -33.05 -2.48
N ILE A 492 -29.31 -32.12 -3.29
CA ILE A 492 -30.37 -31.20 -2.87
C ILE A 492 -31.70 -31.93 -2.60
N LEU A 493 -32.07 -32.92 -3.43
CA LEU A 493 -33.28 -33.71 -3.23
C LEU A 493 -33.22 -34.52 -1.94
N ALA A 494 -32.07 -35.14 -1.65
CA ALA A 494 -31.88 -35.92 -0.42
C ALA A 494 -31.69 -35.03 0.83
N TRP A 495 -31.29 -33.77 0.67
CA TRP A 495 -31.05 -32.86 1.78
C TRP A 495 -32.31 -32.66 2.62
N GLY A 496 -32.28 -33.10 3.88
CA GLY A 496 -33.39 -32.92 4.81
C GLY A 496 -34.48 -34.00 4.72
N GLU A 497 -34.32 -35.00 3.85
CA GLU A 497 -35.18 -36.19 3.82
C GLU A 497 -34.93 -37.11 5.03
N SER A 498 -33.75 -37.02 5.63
CA SER A 498 -33.38 -37.74 6.85
C SER A 498 -32.51 -36.86 7.74
N LYS A 499 -32.74 -36.94 9.05
CA LYS A 499 -31.89 -36.29 10.07
C LYS A 499 -30.45 -36.85 10.11
N TYR A 500 -30.20 -37.99 9.48
CA TYR A 500 -28.89 -38.64 9.41
C TYR A 500 -28.15 -38.36 8.10
N TYR A 501 -28.81 -37.72 7.13
CA TYR A 501 -28.19 -37.40 5.85
C TYR A 501 -27.65 -35.97 5.87
N SER A 502 -26.35 -35.85 5.62
CA SER A 502 -25.71 -34.58 5.31
C SER A 502 -25.37 -34.55 3.83
N PRO A 503 -25.79 -33.52 3.08
CA PRO A 503 -25.41 -33.40 1.69
C PRO A 503 -23.88 -33.22 1.57
N ASN A 504 -23.30 -33.80 0.53
CA ASN A 504 -21.90 -33.69 0.17
C ASN A 504 -21.78 -33.08 -1.22
N PHE A 505 -21.20 -31.88 -1.30
CA PHE A 505 -21.07 -31.15 -2.55
C PHE A 505 -19.67 -31.24 -3.19
N ILE A 506 -18.75 -32.03 -2.62
CA ILE A 506 -17.36 -32.15 -3.10
C ILE A 506 -17.34 -32.55 -4.57
N LEU A 507 -17.96 -33.67 -4.91
CA LEU A 507 -17.91 -34.23 -6.27
C LEU A 507 -18.49 -33.30 -7.33
N CYS A 508 -19.64 -32.67 -7.05
CA CYS A 508 -20.25 -31.77 -8.02
C CYS A 508 -19.47 -30.46 -8.19
N ILE A 509 -18.89 -29.93 -7.10
CA ILE A 509 -18.08 -28.70 -7.14
C ILE A 509 -16.75 -28.94 -7.85
N ASP A 510 -16.02 -30.00 -7.50
CA ASP A 510 -14.72 -30.34 -8.11
C ASP A 510 -14.87 -30.58 -9.61
N SER A 511 -15.85 -31.43 -9.97
CA SER A 511 -16.11 -31.77 -11.35
C SER A 511 -16.51 -30.55 -12.17
N LEU A 512 -17.52 -29.77 -11.74
CA LEU A 512 -17.99 -28.64 -12.55
C LEU A 512 -16.94 -27.54 -12.66
N THR A 513 -16.16 -27.27 -11.62
CA THR A 513 -15.10 -26.24 -11.66
C THR A 513 -14.08 -26.54 -12.75
N LEU A 514 -13.58 -27.77 -12.80
CA LEU A 514 -12.60 -28.19 -13.81
C LEU A 514 -13.21 -28.23 -15.22
N LYS A 515 -14.49 -28.59 -15.37
CA LYS A 515 -15.17 -28.57 -16.68
C LYS A 515 -15.45 -27.15 -17.19
N ILE A 516 -15.69 -26.17 -16.32
CA ILE A 516 -15.84 -24.77 -16.72
C ILE A 516 -14.54 -24.23 -17.33
N GLU A 517 -13.36 -24.59 -16.81
CA GLU A 517 -12.09 -24.26 -17.47
C GLU A 517 -12.03 -24.81 -18.90
N GLY A 518 -12.45 -26.08 -19.09
CA GLY A 518 -12.57 -26.68 -20.41
C GLY A 518 -13.54 -25.95 -21.33
N LEU A 519 -14.65 -25.42 -20.80
CA LEU A 519 -15.58 -24.59 -21.55
C LEU A 519 -14.96 -23.25 -21.96
N PHE A 520 -14.19 -22.57 -21.10
CA PHE A 520 -13.48 -21.35 -21.49
C PHE A 520 -12.44 -21.61 -22.59
N ARG A 521 -11.75 -22.75 -22.55
CA ARG A 521 -10.87 -23.18 -23.65
C ARG A 521 -11.65 -23.36 -24.94
N ASN A 522 -12.73 -24.12 -24.90
CA ASN A 522 -13.53 -24.37 -26.09
C ASN A 522 -14.15 -23.09 -26.66
N PHE A 523 -14.57 -22.18 -25.79
CA PHE A 523 -15.03 -20.86 -26.17
C PHE A 523 -13.95 -20.09 -26.94
N SER A 524 -12.73 -20.08 -26.41
CA SER A 524 -11.57 -19.41 -27.01
C SER A 524 -11.17 -20.02 -28.35
N GLU A 525 -11.14 -21.35 -28.44
CA GLU A 525 -10.86 -22.08 -29.68
C GLU A 525 -11.89 -21.74 -30.78
N ARG A 526 -13.18 -21.65 -30.42
CA ARG A 526 -14.23 -21.25 -31.37
C ARG A 526 -14.11 -19.80 -31.83
N LEU A 527 -13.41 -18.95 -31.08
CA LEU A 527 -13.04 -17.58 -31.45
C LEU A 527 -11.66 -17.48 -32.12
N ASN A 528 -11.01 -18.60 -32.44
CA ASN A 528 -9.65 -18.66 -32.98
C ASN A 528 -8.58 -17.99 -32.08
N VAL A 529 -8.80 -17.97 -30.76
CA VAL A 529 -7.83 -17.48 -29.79
C VAL A 529 -6.98 -18.65 -29.30
N SER A 530 -5.66 -18.51 -29.37
CA SER A 530 -4.72 -19.56 -28.92
C SER A 530 -4.87 -19.85 -27.43
N THR A 531 -5.08 -21.11 -27.08
CA THR A 531 -5.09 -21.62 -25.69
C THR A 531 -3.72 -22.12 -25.24
N SER A 532 -2.67 -21.89 -26.04
CA SER A 532 -1.32 -22.43 -25.84
C SER A 532 -0.27 -21.32 -25.77
N LYS A 533 0.72 -21.45 -24.87
CA LYS A 533 1.84 -20.53 -24.68
C LYS A 533 3.19 -21.21 -24.80
N GLY A 534 4.16 -20.52 -25.42
CA GLY A 534 5.53 -21.00 -25.58
C GLY A 534 6.32 -20.98 -24.27
N LYS A 535 7.15 -22.01 -24.06
CA LYS A 535 8.16 -22.14 -23.00
C LYS A 535 9.50 -22.57 -23.59
N ARG A 536 10.58 -22.43 -22.81
CA ARG A 536 11.96 -22.82 -23.21
C ARG A 536 12.08 -24.22 -23.82
N ASN A 537 11.24 -25.17 -23.41
CA ASN A 537 11.29 -26.58 -23.84
C ASN A 537 10.00 -27.07 -24.52
N GLY A 538 9.17 -26.18 -25.10
CA GLY A 538 7.96 -26.58 -25.84
C GLY A 538 6.78 -25.63 -25.69
N VAL A 539 5.58 -26.13 -25.94
CA VAL A 539 4.32 -25.40 -25.79
C VAL A 539 3.52 -26.01 -24.64
N GLN A 540 2.91 -25.16 -23.80
CA GLN A 540 2.03 -25.59 -22.72
C GLN A 540 0.69 -24.87 -22.84
N GLU A 541 -0.39 -25.57 -22.49
CA GLU A 541 -1.70 -24.94 -22.32
C GLU A 541 -1.65 -23.77 -21.32
N VAL A 542 -2.27 -22.67 -21.73
CA VAL A 542 -2.49 -21.44 -20.96
C VAL A 542 -3.42 -21.77 -19.79
N LEU A 543 -3.21 -21.19 -18.60
CA LEU A 543 -4.08 -21.47 -17.44
C LEU A 543 -5.46 -20.82 -17.61
N ALA A 544 -6.51 -21.35 -16.97
CA ALA A 544 -7.86 -20.78 -17.09
C ALA A 544 -7.92 -19.27 -16.82
N HIS A 545 -7.21 -18.80 -15.79
CA HIS A 545 -7.13 -17.37 -15.46
C HIS A 545 -6.44 -16.56 -16.56
N ASP A 546 -5.40 -17.11 -17.20
CA ASP A 546 -4.70 -16.46 -18.29
C ASP A 546 -5.61 -16.36 -19.54
N ILE A 547 -6.48 -17.36 -19.76
CA ILE A 547 -7.48 -17.34 -20.85
C ILE A 547 -8.52 -16.24 -20.61
N ILE A 548 -9.07 -16.16 -19.39
CA ILE A 548 -10.05 -15.12 -19.01
C ILE A 548 -9.41 -13.71 -19.08
N ASN A 549 -8.09 -13.62 -18.90
CA ASN A 549 -7.35 -12.37 -18.99
C ASN A 549 -6.89 -11.98 -20.40
N ASN A 550 -7.15 -12.81 -21.41
CA ASN A 550 -6.83 -12.47 -22.80
C ASN A 550 -7.71 -11.30 -23.29
N GLU A 551 -7.09 -10.29 -23.92
CA GLU A 551 -7.78 -9.07 -24.38
C GLU A 551 -8.98 -9.37 -25.29
N ILE A 552 -8.83 -10.26 -26.27
CA ILE A 552 -9.90 -10.63 -27.22
C ILE A 552 -11.06 -11.31 -26.49
N ILE A 553 -10.76 -12.18 -25.52
CA ILE A 553 -11.78 -12.86 -24.72
C ILE A 553 -12.51 -11.87 -23.81
N ARG A 554 -11.79 -10.92 -23.20
CA ARG A 554 -12.36 -9.89 -22.34
C ARG A 554 -13.28 -8.94 -23.11
N GLU A 555 -12.93 -8.56 -24.34
CA GLU A 555 -13.76 -7.70 -25.19
C GLU A 555 -15.08 -8.38 -25.60
N TYR A 556 -15.11 -9.71 -25.67
CA TYR A 556 -16.30 -10.46 -26.05
C TYR A 556 -17.36 -10.50 -24.94
N PHE A 557 -16.92 -10.50 -23.68
CA PHE A 557 -17.79 -10.56 -22.52
C PHE A 557 -18.19 -9.17 -22.06
N ASN A 558 -19.45 -9.00 -21.69
CA ASN A 558 -19.87 -7.77 -21.05
C ASN A 558 -19.22 -7.62 -19.67
N GLU A 559 -19.20 -6.38 -19.19
CA GLU A 559 -18.46 -6.01 -17.98
C GLU A 559 -18.94 -6.75 -16.72
N GLU A 560 -20.25 -6.99 -16.60
CA GLU A 560 -20.84 -7.72 -15.47
C GLU A 560 -20.45 -9.21 -15.46
N ASP A 561 -20.34 -9.84 -16.63
CA ASP A 561 -19.87 -11.22 -16.75
C ASP A 561 -18.41 -11.34 -16.38
N MET A 562 -17.60 -10.41 -16.87
CA MET A 562 -16.18 -10.35 -16.50
C MET A 562 -16.01 -10.15 -15.00
N LEU A 563 -16.84 -9.32 -14.36
CA LEU A 563 -16.81 -9.14 -12.92
C LEU A 563 -17.15 -10.44 -12.17
N LEU A 564 -18.15 -11.19 -12.62
CA LEU A 564 -18.46 -12.51 -12.06
C LEU A 564 -17.30 -13.50 -12.25
N PHE A 565 -16.70 -13.55 -13.44
CA PHE A 565 -15.62 -14.49 -13.74
C PHE A 565 -14.36 -14.15 -12.91
N ASP A 566 -14.01 -12.86 -12.82
CA ASP A 566 -12.92 -12.40 -11.98
C ASP A 566 -13.23 -12.70 -10.50
N TYR A 567 -14.46 -12.47 -10.02
CA TYR A 567 -14.82 -12.82 -8.65
C TYR A 567 -14.68 -14.31 -8.34
N VAL A 568 -15.09 -15.19 -9.26
CA VAL A 568 -15.05 -16.65 -9.01
C VAL A 568 -13.65 -17.24 -9.21
N PHE A 569 -12.89 -16.78 -10.21
CA PHE A 569 -11.65 -17.44 -10.65
C PHE A 569 -10.36 -16.64 -10.44
N SER A 570 -10.42 -15.32 -10.16
CA SER A 570 -9.21 -14.51 -9.92
C SER A 570 -8.54 -14.89 -8.61
N ASN A 571 -7.21 -14.82 -8.60
CA ASN A 571 -6.37 -14.91 -7.41
C ASN A 571 -6.24 -13.57 -6.66
N ASN A 572 -6.50 -12.44 -7.33
CA ASN A 572 -6.43 -11.10 -6.75
C ASN A 572 -7.85 -10.64 -6.38
N GLY A 573 -8.23 -10.76 -5.12
CA GLY A 573 -9.53 -10.31 -4.57
C GLY A 573 -10.74 -11.20 -4.86
N GLY A 574 -10.58 -12.23 -5.70
CA GLY A 574 -11.60 -13.24 -5.98
C GLY A 574 -11.50 -14.48 -5.08
N LEU A 575 -12.41 -15.44 -5.29
CA LEU A 575 -12.46 -16.71 -4.55
C LEU A 575 -11.35 -17.69 -4.95
N ASN A 576 -10.68 -17.46 -6.08
CA ASN A 576 -9.67 -18.34 -6.65
C ASN A 576 -10.11 -19.82 -6.73
N LEU A 577 -11.40 -20.05 -7.02
CA LEU A 577 -12.09 -21.32 -6.80
C LEU A 577 -11.40 -22.49 -7.50
N ARG A 578 -11.02 -22.29 -8.77
CA ARG A 578 -10.32 -23.29 -9.58
C ARG A 578 -8.98 -23.69 -8.98
N ASN A 579 -8.17 -22.73 -8.55
CA ASN A 579 -6.86 -23.01 -7.99
C ASN A 579 -6.98 -23.76 -6.67
N ASN A 580 -7.91 -23.34 -5.81
CA ASN A 580 -8.13 -23.97 -4.51
C ASN A 580 -8.57 -25.43 -4.65
N ILE A 581 -9.43 -25.73 -5.64
CA ILE A 581 -9.84 -27.11 -5.95
C ILE A 581 -8.68 -27.92 -6.55
N ALA A 582 -8.00 -27.39 -7.57
CA ALA A 582 -6.93 -28.12 -8.26
C ALA A 582 -5.74 -28.47 -7.35
N HIS A 583 -5.53 -27.69 -6.28
CA HIS A 583 -4.48 -27.92 -5.29
C HIS A 583 -4.99 -28.48 -3.96
N CYS A 584 -6.27 -28.87 -3.88
CA CYS A 584 -6.89 -29.44 -2.68
C CYS A 584 -6.73 -28.57 -1.42
N PHE A 585 -6.89 -27.25 -1.55
CA PHE A 585 -6.79 -26.31 -0.43
C PHE A 585 -8.06 -26.22 0.42
N TYR A 586 -9.18 -26.75 -0.06
CA TYR A 586 -10.43 -26.77 0.69
C TYR A 586 -10.54 -27.96 1.63
N SER A 587 -10.96 -27.66 2.85
CA SER A 587 -11.48 -28.62 3.82
C SER A 587 -12.93 -29.02 3.51
N GLU A 588 -13.42 -30.10 4.12
CA GLU A 588 -14.79 -30.61 3.93
C GLU A 588 -15.88 -29.54 4.16
N ASN A 589 -15.70 -28.69 5.17
CA ASN A 589 -16.66 -27.65 5.54
C ASN A 589 -16.71 -26.49 4.52
N GLU A 590 -15.69 -26.35 3.68
CA GLU A 590 -15.67 -25.33 2.65
C GLU A 590 -16.49 -25.73 1.41
N TYR A 591 -16.89 -26.99 1.26
CA TYR A 591 -17.76 -27.44 0.16
C TYR A 591 -19.24 -27.14 0.42
N HIS A 592 -19.58 -25.84 0.45
CA HIS A 592 -20.93 -25.32 0.62
C HIS A 592 -21.67 -25.18 -0.74
N PRO A 593 -23.00 -25.38 -0.82
CA PRO A 593 -23.78 -25.26 -2.05
C PRO A 593 -23.67 -23.89 -2.74
N ASP A 594 -23.31 -22.83 -2.02
CA ASP A 594 -23.06 -21.52 -2.60
C ASP A 594 -22.00 -21.54 -3.70
N LYS A 595 -20.95 -22.36 -3.55
CA LYS A 595 -19.95 -22.54 -4.62
C LYS A 595 -20.59 -23.13 -5.87
N MET A 596 -21.50 -24.09 -5.70
CA MET A 596 -22.25 -24.65 -6.82
C MET A 596 -23.22 -23.63 -7.43
N PHE A 597 -23.87 -22.78 -6.64
CA PHE A 597 -24.70 -21.68 -7.17
C PHE A 597 -23.87 -20.71 -8.02
N LEU A 598 -22.66 -20.36 -7.60
CA LEU A 598 -21.73 -19.55 -8.39
C LEU A 598 -21.30 -20.26 -9.68
N LEU A 599 -20.98 -21.55 -9.62
CA LEU A 599 -20.61 -22.31 -10.82
C LEU A 599 -21.77 -22.42 -11.82
N LEU A 600 -23.00 -22.64 -11.35
CA LEU A 600 -24.21 -22.62 -12.17
C LEU A 600 -24.48 -21.24 -12.77
N ALA A 601 -24.25 -20.18 -12.00
CA ALA A 601 -24.32 -18.80 -12.46
C ALA A 601 -23.31 -18.54 -13.60
N VAL A 602 -22.04 -18.90 -13.40
CA VAL A 602 -20.99 -18.81 -14.43
C VAL A 602 -21.39 -19.58 -15.68
N LEU A 603 -21.89 -20.81 -15.53
CA LEU A 603 -22.31 -21.65 -16.65
C LEU A 603 -23.44 -21.01 -17.46
N LEU A 604 -24.45 -20.45 -16.80
CA LEU A 604 -25.56 -19.72 -17.45
C LEU A 604 -25.07 -18.47 -18.17
N ARG A 605 -24.19 -17.68 -17.53
CA ARG A 605 -23.64 -16.43 -18.08
C ARG A 605 -22.72 -16.69 -19.26
N LEU A 606 -21.87 -17.70 -19.18
CA LEU A 606 -21.02 -18.15 -20.30
C LEU A 606 -21.86 -18.70 -21.46
N GLY A 607 -22.90 -19.49 -21.17
CA GLY A 607 -23.72 -20.14 -22.18
C GLY A 607 -24.58 -19.19 -23.03
N LYS A 608 -24.90 -17.99 -22.54
CA LYS A 608 -25.82 -17.05 -23.22
C LYS A 608 -25.27 -16.47 -24.53
N TYR A 609 -23.95 -16.49 -24.70
CA TYR A 609 -23.28 -15.88 -25.83
C TYR A 609 -23.48 -16.69 -27.11
N ASN A 610 -23.74 -16.02 -28.23
CA ASN A 610 -23.76 -16.67 -29.53
C ASN A 610 -22.37 -16.60 -30.14
N ILE A 611 -21.72 -17.75 -30.35
CA ILE A 611 -20.43 -17.80 -31.05
C ILE A 611 -20.73 -17.96 -32.54
N GLU A 612 -20.73 -16.86 -33.28
CA GLU A 612 -20.73 -16.90 -34.74
C GLU A 612 -19.29 -16.95 -35.24
N LYS A 613 -18.99 -17.90 -36.15
CA LYS A 613 -17.71 -17.89 -36.85
C LYS A 613 -17.56 -16.54 -37.56
N GLN A 614 -16.63 -15.70 -37.13
CA GLN A 614 -16.07 -14.72 -38.07
C GLN A 614 -15.42 -15.53 -39.20
N LYS A 615 -15.91 -15.29 -40.42
CA LYS A 615 -15.50 -15.99 -41.64
C LYS A 615 -14.02 -15.83 -41.92
#